data_AF-A0A357NAB0-F1
#
_entry.id   AF-A0A357NAB0-F1
#
_cell.length_a   1.000
_cell.length_b   1.000
_cell.length_c   1.000
_cell.angle_alpha   90.00
_cell.angle_beta   90.00
_cell.angle_gamma   90.00
#
_symmetry.space_group_name_H-M   'P 1'
#
loop_
_entity.id
_entity.type
_entity.pdbx_description
1 polymer ?
#
loop_
_entity_poly.entity_id
_entity_poly.type
_entity_poly.pdbx_seq_one_letter_code
_entity_poly.pdbx_strand_id
1 'polypeptide(L)'
;AAVGHGVRKAYEKTILARGLKPVNIAMECGRMITGPYGYLVSTVLHKKNTYKNYIGLDACMANLMRPALYGAYHHITVLGKETAPLDQVYDVTGSLCENNDKFAIDRNLPKIDIGDILVIHDAGAHGHAMGFNYNGKLRSAELLLKPDGSVEMIRRAETLDDYFATLDMFNVGRSRHGKGRPRNKYAAGCPETATGDSIG
;
A
#
# COMPACT_ATOMS: atom_id res chain seq x y z
N ALA A 1 12.62 18.24 -15.46
CA ALA A 1 13.41 19.43 -15.86
C ALA A 1 12.79 20.76 -15.40
N ALA A 2 11.48 21.00 -15.58
CA ALA A 2 10.85 22.31 -15.30
C ALA A 2 11.02 22.82 -13.85
N VAL A 3 10.80 21.99 -12.83
CA VAL A 3 10.97 22.38 -11.42
C VAL A 3 12.39 22.82 -11.10
N GLY A 4 13.39 22.05 -11.58
CA GLY A 4 14.80 22.40 -11.38
C GLY A 4 15.19 23.73 -12.01
N HIS A 5 14.72 24.01 -13.23
CA HIS A 5 14.93 25.32 -13.87
C HIS A 5 14.26 26.46 -13.10
N GLY A 6 13.04 26.24 -12.59
CA GLY A 6 12.32 27.22 -11.77
C GLY A 6 13.06 27.53 -10.46
N VAL A 7 13.51 26.50 -9.74
CA VAL A 7 14.29 26.64 -8.51
C VAL A 7 15.60 27.38 -8.79
N ARG A 8 16.32 27.03 -9.86
CA ARG A 8 17.54 27.72 -10.27
C ARG A 8 17.29 29.21 -10.55
N LYS A 9 16.26 29.54 -11.34
CA LYS A 9 15.92 30.92 -11.66
C LYS A 9 15.58 31.73 -10.39
N ALA A 10 14.83 31.13 -9.46
CA ALA A 10 14.49 31.77 -8.19
C ALA A 10 15.75 31.98 -7.33
N TYR A 11 16.66 31.01 -7.30
CA TYR A 11 17.93 31.07 -6.58
C TYR A 11 18.84 32.18 -7.12
N GLU A 12 19.05 32.24 -8.44
CA GLU A 12 19.86 33.28 -9.09
C GLU A 12 19.32 34.68 -8.80
N LYS A 13 17.99 34.87 -8.89
CA LYS A 13 17.34 36.16 -8.62
C LYS A 13 17.38 36.59 -7.14
N THR A 14 17.26 35.64 -6.22
CA THR A 14 17.04 35.96 -4.80
C THR A 14 18.32 35.94 -3.99
N ILE A 15 19.21 34.98 -4.26
CA ILE A 15 20.45 34.78 -3.52
C ILE A 15 21.60 35.51 -4.23
N LEU A 16 21.90 35.12 -5.47
CA LEU A 16 23.10 35.62 -6.16
C LEU A 16 23.00 37.10 -6.54
N ALA A 17 21.89 37.53 -7.15
CA ALA A 17 21.71 38.91 -7.59
C ALA A 17 21.66 39.93 -6.42
N ARG A 18 21.43 39.46 -5.18
CA ARG A 18 21.44 40.29 -3.97
C ARG A 18 22.76 40.24 -3.21
N GLY A 19 23.78 39.56 -3.74
CA GLY A 19 25.09 39.42 -3.11
C GLY A 19 25.07 38.59 -1.82
N LEU A 20 24.03 37.78 -1.61
CA LEU A 20 23.97 36.89 -0.45
C LEU A 20 24.94 35.71 -0.63
N LYS A 21 25.48 35.22 0.48
CA LYS A 21 26.37 34.04 0.47
C LYS A 21 25.64 32.85 -0.18
N PRO A 22 26.26 32.14 -1.15
CA PRO A 22 25.67 30.94 -1.73
C PRO A 22 25.31 29.90 -0.67
N VAL A 23 24.13 29.31 -0.81
CA VAL A 23 23.63 28.24 0.06
C VAL A 23 23.38 26.97 -0.74
N ASN A 24 23.62 25.83 -0.10
CA ASN A 24 23.33 24.54 -0.71
C ASN A 24 21.81 24.31 -0.72
N ILE A 25 21.29 23.81 -1.84
CA ILE A 25 19.90 23.38 -1.95
C ILE A 25 19.86 21.87 -1.78
N ALA A 26 19.03 21.39 -0.86
CA ALA A 26 18.69 19.98 -0.69
C ALA A 26 17.18 19.78 -0.90
N MET A 27 16.77 18.59 -1.32
CA MET A 27 15.37 18.23 -1.58
C MET A 27 15.07 16.82 -1.07
N GLU A 28 13.89 16.63 -0.49
CA GLU A 28 13.42 15.36 0.07
C GLU A 28 12.31 14.75 -0.81
N CYS A 29 12.64 14.48 -2.07
CA CYS A 29 11.66 14.08 -3.09
C CYS A 29 11.35 12.56 -3.07
N GLY A 30 10.82 12.04 -1.97
CA GLY A 30 10.53 10.61 -1.82
C GLY A 30 9.59 10.05 -2.90
N ARG A 31 8.38 10.64 -3.04
CA ARG A 31 7.37 10.14 -4.00
C ARG A 31 7.84 10.18 -5.45
N MET A 32 8.67 11.14 -5.83
CA MET A 32 9.20 11.23 -7.19
C MET A 32 10.19 10.11 -7.50
N ILE A 33 10.90 9.62 -6.47
CA ILE A 33 11.89 8.55 -6.61
C ILE A 33 11.24 7.18 -6.57
N THR A 34 10.26 6.95 -5.69
CA THR A 34 9.69 5.60 -5.51
C THR A 34 8.34 5.40 -6.19
N GLY A 35 7.55 6.45 -6.37
CA GLY A 35 6.16 6.37 -6.85
C GLY A 35 6.01 5.62 -8.18
N PRO A 36 6.64 6.11 -9.27
CA PRO A 36 6.48 5.52 -10.61
C PRO A 36 7.00 4.09 -10.77
N TYR A 37 7.84 3.63 -9.84
CA TYR A 37 8.54 2.34 -9.93
C TYR A 37 7.91 1.23 -9.09
N GLY A 38 6.71 1.46 -8.55
CA GLY A 38 5.93 0.42 -7.88
C GLY A 38 4.55 0.28 -8.47
N TYR A 39 4.08 -0.96 -8.53
CA TYR A 39 2.82 -1.36 -9.11
C TYR A 39 2.07 -2.26 -8.14
N LEU A 40 0.76 -2.07 -8.01
CA LEU A 40 -0.11 -3.04 -7.35
C LEU A 40 -0.75 -3.91 -8.43
N VAL A 41 -0.37 -5.18 -8.45
CA VAL A 41 -0.89 -6.19 -9.38
C VAL A 41 -1.99 -6.96 -8.67
N SER A 42 -3.15 -7.11 -9.32
CA SER A 42 -4.33 -7.67 -8.70
C SER A 42 -5.21 -8.41 -9.69
N THR A 43 -5.86 -9.48 -9.23
CA THR A 43 -6.75 -10.32 -10.04
C THR A 43 -8.19 -9.86 -9.90
N VAL A 44 -8.94 -9.87 -11.00
CA VAL A 44 -10.40 -9.63 -10.98
C VAL A 44 -11.11 -10.86 -10.45
N LEU A 45 -11.79 -10.72 -9.30
CA LEU A 45 -12.57 -11.79 -8.68
C LEU A 45 -14.05 -11.72 -9.04
N HIS A 46 -14.59 -10.50 -9.14
CA HIS A 46 -16.02 -10.28 -9.26
C HIS A 46 -16.35 -9.21 -10.29
N LYS A 47 -17.46 -9.42 -10.99
CA LYS A 47 -18.06 -8.42 -11.87
C LYS A 47 -19.52 -8.27 -11.48
N LYS A 48 -19.97 -7.03 -11.31
CA LYS A 48 -21.36 -6.73 -10.96
C LYS A 48 -21.88 -5.61 -11.85
N ASN A 49 -22.99 -5.86 -12.53
CA ASN A 49 -23.70 -4.86 -13.31
C ASN A 49 -25.02 -4.54 -12.60
N THR A 50 -25.16 -3.29 -12.15
CA THR A 50 -26.40 -2.77 -11.58
C THR A 50 -26.70 -1.38 -12.15
N TYR A 51 -26.65 -0.33 -11.32
CA TYR A 51 -26.72 1.06 -11.78
C TYR A 51 -25.36 1.56 -12.31
N LYS A 52 -24.28 0.82 -12.01
CA LYS A 52 -22.93 0.99 -12.53
C LYS A 52 -22.31 -0.39 -12.80
N ASN A 53 -21.24 -0.42 -13.58
CA ASN A 53 -20.41 -1.61 -13.73
C ASN A 53 -19.28 -1.58 -12.70
N TYR A 54 -19.22 -2.62 -11.88
CA TYR A 54 -18.21 -2.79 -10.84
C TYR A 54 -17.27 -3.94 -11.18
N ILE A 55 -15.97 -3.70 -10.97
CA ILE A 55 -14.90 -4.69 -11.08
C ILE A 55 -14.27 -4.84 -9.70
N GLY A 56 -14.49 -5.97 -9.06
CA GLY A 56 -13.97 -6.30 -7.73
C GLY A 56 -12.66 -7.06 -7.81
N LEU A 57 -11.64 -6.54 -7.14
CA LEU A 57 -10.27 -7.03 -7.12
C LEU A 57 -9.94 -7.87 -5.89
N ASP A 58 -8.90 -8.72 -5.98
CA ASP A 58 -8.34 -9.44 -4.82
C ASP A 58 -7.53 -8.53 -3.88
N ALA A 59 -7.06 -7.38 -4.37
CA ALA A 59 -6.49 -6.30 -3.57
C ALA A 59 -7.58 -5.46 -2.91
N CYS A 60 -7.17 -4.58 -2.00
CA CYS A 60 -8.06 -3.59 -1.38
C CYS A 60 -7.28 -2.36 -0.90
N MET A 61 -7.98 -1.39 -0.29
CA MET A 61 -7.36 -0.17 0.24
C MET A 61 -6.24 -0.46 1.26
N ALA A 62 -6.24 -1.63 1.90
CA ALA A 62 -5.14 -2.09 2.74
C ALA A 62 -3.82 -2.29 1.98
N ASN A 63 -3.87 -2.54 0.66
CA ASN A 63 -2.69 -2.58 -0.21
C ASN A 63 -2.33 -1.17 -0.73
N LEU A 64 -3.33 -0.32 -1.00
CA LEU A 64 -3.14 1.03 -1.52
C LEU A 64 -4.29 1.95 -1.08
N MET A 65 -4.11 2.63 0.05
CA MET A 65 -5.16 3.47 0.67
C MET A 65 -5.36 4.81 -0.05
N ARG A 66 -4.42 5.23 -0.90
CA ARG A 66 -4.39 6.61 -1.45
C ARG A 66 -5.65 7.02 -2.23
N PRO A 67 -6.25 6.19 -3.09
CA PRO A 67 -7.51 6.53 -3.75
C PRO A 67 -8.63 6.82 -2.74
N ALA A 68 -8.74 5.98 -1.72
CA ALA A 68 -9.75 6.11 -0.67
C ALA A 68 -9.54 7.33 0.23
N LEU A 69 -8.30 7.66 0.57
CA LEU A 69 -7.97 8.75 1.49
C LEU A 69 -7.88 10.13 0.82
N TYR A 70 -7.37 10.18 -0.42
CA TYR A 70 -7.04 11.44 -1.09
C TYR A 70 -7.77 11.65 -2.42
N GLY A 71 -8.60 10.71 -2.86
CA GLY A 71 -9.11 10.70 -4.24
C GLY A 71 -8.00 10.59 -5.28
N ALA A 72 -6.85 10.01 -4.89
CA ALA A 72 -5.67 10.00 -5.74
C ALA A 72 -5.90 9.19 -7.02
N TYR A 73 -5.61 9.81 -8.17
CA TYR A 73 -5.59 9.10 -9.44
C TYR A 73 -4.41 8.13 -9.48
N HIS A 74 -4.70 6.89 -9.88
CA HIS A 74 -3.74 5.91 -10.33
C HIS A 74 -4.15 5.41 -11.71
N HIS A 75 -3.20 5.33 -12.63
CA HIS A 75 -3.44 4.70 -13.93
C HIS A 75 -3.68 3.20 -13.73
N ILE A 76 -4.58 2.61 -14.51
CA ILE A 76 -4.93 1.19 -14.43
C ILE A 76 -4.78 0.61 -15.83
N THR A 77 -3.96 -0.43 -15.94
CA THR A 77 -3.81 -1.23 -17.15
C THR A 77 -4.43 -2.60 -16.93
N VAL A 78 -5.16 -3.10 -17.93
CA VAL A 78 -5.61 -4.50 -17.97
C VAL A 78 -4.58 -5.26 -18.80
N LEU A 79 -3.85 -6.16 -18.15
CA LEU A 79 -2.71 -6.85 -18.74
C LEU A 79 -3.15 -7.69 -19.96
N GLY A 80 -2.45 -7.55 -21.08
CA GLY A 80 -2.77 -8.20 -22.35
C GLY A 80 -3.90 -7.52 -23.15
N LYS A 81 -4.43 -6.40 -22.66
CA LYS A 81 -5.48 -5.59 -23.32
C LYS A 81 -5.06 -4.12 -23.45
N GLU A 82 -3.76 -3.84 -23.52
CA GLU A 82 -3.18 -2.48 -23.51
C GLU A 82 -3.62 -1.64 -24.72
N THR A 83 -3.88 -2.29 -25.85
CA THR A 83 -4.29 -1.64 -27.11
C THR A 83 -5.79 -1.77 -27.38
N ALA A 84 -6.55 -2.39 -26.47
CA ALA A 84 -7.99 -2.55 -26.63
C ALA A 84 -8.71 -1.20 -26.44
N PRO A 85 -9.88 -1.01 -27.09
CA PRO A 85 -10.64 0.24 -26.96
C PRO A 85 -11.07 0.46 -25.50
N LEU A 86 -10.94 1.71 -25.02
CA LEU A 86 -11.36 2.11 -23.68
C LEU A 86 -12.84 2.53 -23.66
N ASP A 87 -13.73 1.62 -24.08
CA ASP A 87 -15.15 1.89 -24.34
C ASP A 87 -16.09 1.46 -23.21
N GLN A 88 -15.56 0.93 -22.12
CA GLN A 88 -16.33 0.54 -20.93
C GLN A 88 -16.02 1.45 -19.75
N VAL A 89 -17.05 1.86 -19.02
CA VAL A 89 -16.92 2.63 -17.78
C VAL A 89 -17.09 1.70 -16.58
N TYR A 90 -16.10 1.69 -15.68
CA TYR A 90 -16.13 0.89 -14.45
C TYR A 90 -15.80 1.71 -13.20
N ASP A 91 -16.45 1.35 -12.08
CA ASP A 91 -15.90 1.54 -10.75
C ASP A 91 -15.03 0.31 -10.42
N VAL A 92 -13.75 0.52 -10.14
CA VAL A 92 -12.81 -0.56 -9.74
C VAL A 92 -12.72 -0.57 -8.23
N THR A 93 -13.14 -1.65 -7.60
CA THR A 93 -13.28 -1.79 -6.15
C THR A 93 -12.32 -2.84 -5.59
N GLY A 94 -11.97 -2.71 -4.32
CA GLY A 94 -11.29 -3.76 -3.59
C GLY A 94 -12.26 -4.80 -3.01
N SER A 95 -11.72 -5.64 -2.13
CA SER A 95 -12.42 -6.78 -1.50
C SER A 95 -12.86 -6.53 -0.04
N LEU A 96 -12.85 -5.29 0.44
CA LEU A 96 -13.33 -4.94 1.78
C LEU A 96 -14.83 -4.60 1.77
N CYS A 97 -15.47 -4.82 2.92
CA CYS A 97 -16.87 -4.44 3.16
C CYS A 97 -17.01 -2.94 3.49
N GLU A 98 -16.27 -2.08 2.81
CA GLU A 98 -16.26 -0.63 3.03
C GLU A 98 -16.53 0.08 1.70
N ASN A 99 -17.46 1.04 1.69
CA ASN A 99 -17.89 1.71 0.47
C ASN A 99 -16.76 2.56 -0.16
N ASN A 100 -15.81 3.02 0.68
CA ASN A 100 -14.62 3.73 0.23
C ASN A 100 -13.53 2.81 -0.36
N ASP A 101 -13.71 1.49 -0.38
CA ASP A 101 -12.74 0.56 -0.97
C ASP A 101 -12.81 0.58 -2.51
N LYS A 102 -12.43 1.71 -3.09
CA LYS A 102 -12.44 1.97 -4.54
C LYS A 102 -11.08 2.48 -5.00
N PHE A 103 -10.49 1.78 -5.97
CA PHE A 103 -9.26 2.21 -6.63
C PHE A 103 -9.51 3.21 -7.76
N ALA A 104 -10.68 3.13 -8.39
CA ALA A 104 -11.10 4.07 -9.42
C ALA A 104 -12.64 4.18 -9.48
N ILE A 105 -13.12 5.37 -9.81
CA ILE A 105 -14.54 5.68 -10.00
C ILE A 105 -14.70 6.17 -11.44
N ASP A 106 -15.74 5.68 -12.14
CA ASP A 106 -16.09 6.08 -13.51
C ASP A 106 -14.90 6.07 -14.49
N ARG A 107 -14.10 4.99 -14.46
CA ARG A 107 -12.92 4.86 -15.31
C ARG A 107 -13.25 4.21 -16.64
N ASN A 108 -12.86 4.88 -17.74
CA ASN A 108 -12.80 4.28 -19.07
C ASN A 108 -11.68 3.24 -19.13
N LEU A 109 -12.02 1.99 -19.39
CA LEU A 109 -11.14 0.82 -19.48
C LEU A 109 -11.61 -0.08 -20.62
N PRO A 110 -10.74 -1.00 -21.11
CA PRO A 110 -11.20 -2.03 -22.02
C PRO A 110 -12.14 -3.00 -21.31
N LYS A 111 -12.81 -3.86 -22.07
CA LYS A 111 -13.64 -4.92 -21.50
C LYS A 111 -12.82 -5.79 -20.52
N ILE A 112 -13.28 -5.85 -19.27
CA ILE A 112 -12.70 -6.66 -18.20
C ILE A 112 -13.56 -7.90 -17.94
N ASP A 113 -12.91 -9.03 -17.79
CA ASP A 113 -13.47 -10.34 -17.46
C ASP A 113 -12.89 -10.86 -16.14
N ILE A 114 -13.60 -11.80 -15.48
CA ILE A 114 -13.11 -12.43 -14.24
C ILE A 114 -11.84 -13.22 -14.56
N GLY A 115 -10.83 -13.09 -13.71
CA GLY A 115 -9.50 -13.70 -13.91
C GLY A 115 -8.51 -12.79 -14.65
N ASP A 116 -8.95 -11.67 -15.24
CA ASP A 116 -8.02 -10.68 -15.78
C ASP A 116 -7.11 -10.12 -14.68
N ILE A 117 -5.90 -9.72 -15.07
CA ILE A 117 -4.94 -9.04 -14.19
C ILE A 117 -4.99 -7.54 -14.43
N LEU A 118 -5.26 -6.78 -13.37
CA LEU A 118 -5.16 -5.32 -13.37
C LEU A 118 -3.84 -4.90 -12.71
N VAL A 119 -3.16 -3.96 -13.37
CA VAL A 119 -1.96 -3.31 -12.86
C VAL A 119 -2.30 -1.87 -12.52
N ILE A 120 -2.24 -1.55 -11.23
CA ILE A 120 -2.43 -0.19 -10.71
C ILE A 120 -1.05 0.46 -10.57
N HIS A 121 -0.81 1.50 -11.36
CA HIS A 121 0.48 2.19 -11.49
C HIS A 121 0.73 3.19 -10.37
N ASP A 122 1.93 3.75 -10.27
CA ASP A 122 2.31 4.81 -9.32
C ASP A 122 2.11 4.44 -7.83
N ALA A 123 2.21 3.15 -7.51
CA ALA A 123 1.94 2.60 -6.18
C ALA A 123 3.21 2.46 -5.30
N GLY A 124 4.40 2.75 -5.83
CA GLY A 124 5.67 2.55 -5.10
C GLY A 124 5.93 3.55 -3.95
N ALA A 125 5.13 4.62 -3.88
CA ALA A 125 5.17 5.56 -2.77
C ALA A 125 3.88 5.44 -1.94
N HIS A 126 4.05 5.30 -0.63
CA HIS A 126 2.98 5.21 0.35
C HIS A 126 2.06 3.99 0.25
N GLY A 127 2.14 3.16 -0.79
CA GLY A 127 1.32 1.93 -0.94
C GLY A 127 1.55 0.97 0.22
N HIS A 128 2.63 0.19 0.18
CA HIS A 128 2.96 -0.76 1.24
C HIS A 128 3.17 -0.07 2.61
N ALA A 129 3.79 1.12 2.63
CA ALA A 129 4.10 1.84 3.86
C ALA A 129 2.87 2.31 4.65
N MET A 130 1.75 2.60 3.97
CA MET A 130 0.47 2.90 4.64
C MET A 130 -0.44 1.66 4.74
N GLY A 131 0.06 0.48 4.38
CA GLY A 131 -0.71 -0.75 4.39
C GLY A 131 -1.03 -1.23 5.81
N PHE A 132 -2.20 -1.83 5.97
CA PHE A 132 -2.79 -2.19 7.26
C PHE A 132 -3.64 -3.46 7.12
N ASN A 133 -3.99 -4.10 8.23
CA ASN A 133 -4.65 -5.41 8.22
C ASN A 133 -6.16 -5.35 8.50
N TYR A 134 -6.88 -4.43 7.86
CA TYR A 134 -8.33 -4.31 8.04
C TYR A 134 -9.06 -5.55 7.53
N ASN A 135 -10.09 -5.99 8.28
CA ASN A 135 -10.78 -7.27 8.09
C ASN A 135 -9.83 -8.49 8.04
N GLY A 136 -8.66 -8.41 8.67
CA GLY A 136 -7.66 -9.48 8.64
C GLY A 136 -6.99 -9.67 7.27
N LYS A 137 -7.05 -8.68 6.38
CA LYS A 137 -6.33 -8.71 5.10
C LYS A 137 -4.83 -8.69 5.38
N LEU A 138 -4.14 -9.76 5.00
CA LEU A 138 -2.71 -9.91 5.19
C LEU A 138 -1.95 -9.06 4.16
N ARG A 139 -0.83 -8.45 4.55
CA ARG A 139 -0.02 -7.66 3.62
C ARG A 139 0.51 -8.56 2.50
N SER A 140 0.43 -8.05 1.27
CA SER A 140 0.92 -8.71 0.07
C SER A 140 2.45 -8.82 0.04
N ALA A 141 2.96 -9.76 -0.74
CA ALA A 141 4.38 -9.83 -1.07
C ALA A 141 4.85 -8.59 -1.86
N GLU A 142 6.14 -8.31 -1.81
CA GLU A 142 6.82 -7.34 -2.67
C GLU A 142 7.87 -8.07 -3.51
N LEU A 143 7.79 -7.88 -4.82
CA LEU A 143 8.71 -8.44 -5.81
C LEU A 143 9.49 -7.30 -6.47
N LEU A 144 10.80 -7.48 -6.64
CA LEU A 144 11.68 -6.54 -7.31
C LEU A 144 12.12 -7.11 -8.65
N LEU A 145 11.81 -6.39 -9.73
CA LEU A 145 12.37 -6.64 -11.05
C LEU A 145 13.74 -5.98 -11.15
N LYS A 146 14.77 -6.78 -11.44
CA LYS A 146 16.16 -6.32 -11.56
C LYS A 146 16.49 -5.88 -12.99
N PRO A 147 17.58 -5.10 -13.20
CA PRO A 147 18.00 -4.67 -14.53
C PRO A 147 18.32 -5.81 -15.51
N ASP A 148 18.69 -6.99 -15.00
CA ASP A 148 18.95 -8.19 -15.81
C ASP A 148 17.67 -8.97 -16.19
N GLY A 149 16.50 -8.47 -15.79
CA GLY A 149 15.20 -9.10 -16.02
C GLY A 149 14.81 -10.17 -15.00
N SER A 150 15.69 -10.50 -14.04
CA SER A 150 15.35 -11.43 -12.96
C SER A 150 14.42 -10.80 -11.93
N VAL A 151 13.62 -11.64 -11.26
CA VAL A 151 12.67 -11.21 -10.21
C VAL A 151 13.13 -11.77 -8.87
N GLU A 152 13.24 -10.90 -7.86
CA GLU A 152 13.56 -11.27 -6.49
C GLU A 152 12.39 -10.94 -5.55
N MET A 153 12.01 -11.87 -4.68
CA MET A 153 11.07 -11.58 -3.61
C MET A 153 11.78 -10.85 -2.48
N ILE A 154 11.58 -9.54 -2.39
CA ILE A 154 12.19 -8.70 -1.34
C ILE A 154 11.36 -8.67 -0.06
N ARG A 155 10.09 -9.06 -0.13
CA ARG A 155 9.22 -9.29 1.03
C ARG A 155 8.21 -10.40 0.72
N ARG A 156 8.12 -11.43 1.56
CA ARG A 156 7.05 -12.43 1.46
C ARG A 156 5.71 -11.86 1.90
N ALA A 157 4.61 -12.45 1.42
CA ALA A 157 3.29 -12.15 1.96
C ALA A 157 3.21 -12.50 3.45
N GLU A 158 2.41 -11.74 4.19
CA GLU A 158 2.05 -12.09 5.56
C GLU A 158 1.21 -13.37 5.58
N THR A 159 1.35 -14.11 6.68
CA THR A 159 0.58 -15.29 7.02
C THR A 159 -0.32 -14.99 8.22
N LEU A 160 -1.25 -15.89 8.55
CA LEU A 160 -2.05 -15.75 9.76
C LEU A 160 -1.17 -15.71 11.02
N ASP A 161 -0.05 -16.44 11.03
CA ASP A 161 0.89 -16.42 12.15
C ASP A 161 1.51 -15.04 12.37
N ASP A 162 1.80 -14.30 11.28
CA ASP A 162 2.27 -12.92 11.39
C ASP A 162 1.19 -11.99 11.96
N TYR A 163 -0.06 -12.15 11.50
CA TYR A 163 -1.19 -11.34 11.96
C TYR A 163 -1.52 -11.54 13.43
N PHE A 164 -1.39 -12.78 13.93
CA PHE A 164 -1.63 -13.12 15.33
C PHE A 164 -0.38 -13.03 16.22
N ALA A 165 0.79 -12.67 15.67
CA ALA A 165 2.07 -12.69 16.40
C ALA A 165 2.11 -11.78 17.64
N THR A 166 1.18 -10.82 17.75
CA THR A 166 1.06 -9.88 18.88
C THR A 166 -0.02 -10.28 19.89
N LEU A 167 -0.80 -11.33 19.63
CA LEU A 167 -1.85 -11.81 20.53
C LEU A 167 -1.33 -12.93 21.44
N ASP A 168 -0.90 -12.57 22.65
CA ASP A 168 -0.34 -13.52 23.64
C ASP A 168 -1.38 -14.47 24.27
N MET A 169 -2.67 -14.22 24.05
CA MET A 169 -3.77 -14.95 24.66
C MET A 169 -4.22 -16.18 23.87
N PHE A 170 -3.89 -16.26 22.59
CA PHE A 170 -4.30 -17.36 21.71
C PHE A 170 -3.08 -18.22 21.40
N ASN A 171 -3.21 -19.54 21.55
CA ASN A 171 -2.15 -20.49 21.16
C ASN A 171 -2.15 -20.72 19.64
N VAL A 172 -2.38 -19.66 18.85
CA VAL A 172 -2.50 -19.66 17.40
C VAL A 172 -1.12 -19.36 16.81
N GLY A 173 -0.67 -20.15 15.84
CA GLY A 173 0.64 -19.98 15.20
C GLY A 173 1.85 -20.52 15.97
N ARG A 174 1.64 -21.23 17.10
CA ARG A 174 2.67 -22.15 17.60
C ARG A 174 2.71 -23.36 16.68
N SER A 175 3.50 -23.26 15.62
CA SER A 175 4.06 -24.45 14.96
C SER A 175 4.46 -25.44 16.05
N ARG A 176 3.99 -26.69 15.93
CA ARG A 176 4.26 -27.82 16.83
C ARG A 176 5.77 -28.12 17.05
N HIS A 177 6.68 -27.32 16.48
CA HIS A 177 8.12 -27.54 16.46
C HIS A 177 8.98 -26.43 17.11
N GLY A 178 8.41 -25.41 17.74
CA GLY A 178 9.18 -24.32 18.35
C GLY A 178 8.95 -24.17 19.85
N LYS A 179 10.00 -24.37 20.67
CA LYS A 179 10.01 -24.12 22.12
C LYS A 179 9.39 -22.75 22.43
N GLY A 180 8.48 -22.72 23.42
CA GLY A 180 7.66 -21.57 23.78
C GLY A 180 8.45 -20.26 23.85
N ARG A 181 7.98 -19.26 23.11
CA ARG A 181 8.47 -17.88 23.22
C ARG A 181 8.18 -17.38 24.64
N PRO A 182 9.15 -16.79 25.35
CA PRO A 182 8.90 -16.23 26.68
C PRO A 182 7.84 -15.14 26.57
N ARG A 183 6.87 -15.14 27.50
CA ARG A 183 5.86 -14.08 27.62
C ARG A 183 6.56 -12.72 27.62
N ASN A 184 6.05 -11.78 26.84
CA ASN A 184 6.56 -10.42 26.79
C ASN A 184 6.44 -9.79 28.20
N LYS A 185 7.58 -9.59 28.87
CA LYS A 185 7.64 -9.02 30.23
C LYS A 185 7.15 -7.56 30.30
N TYR A 186 6.94 -6.90 29.16
CA TYR A 186 6.48 -5.51 29.10
C TYR A 186 4.95 -5.35 29.12
N ALA A 187 4.17 -6.44 29.11
CA ALA A 187 2.71 -6.37 29.17
C ALA A 187 2.16 -6.21 30.61
N ALA A 188 2.98 -6.44 31.64
CA ALA A 188 2.59 -6.34 33.05
C ALA A 188 3.03 -4.99 33.66
N GLY A 189 2.46 -3.89 33.16
CA GLY A 189 2.62 -2.55 33.73
C GLY A 189 1.47 -2.12 34.66
N CYS A 190 0.58 -3.04 35.04
CA CYS A 190 -0.50 -2.75 35.98
C CYS A 190 -0.06 -3.17 37.39
N PRO A 191 0.14 -2.25 38.34
CA PRO A 191 0.53 -2.63 39.69
C PRO A 191 -0.62 -3.39 40.34
N GLU A 192 -0.37 -4.64 40.74
CA GLU A 192 -1.27 -5.40 41.60
C GLU A 192 -1.47 -4.62 42.90
N THR A 193 -2.74 -4.30 43.16
CA THR A 193 -3.21 -3.73 44.41
C THR A 193 -2.70 -4.55 45.59
N ALA A 194 -1.99 -3.89 46.50
CA ALA A 194 -1.57 -4.47 47.77
C ALA A 194 -2.80 -4.89 48.59
N THR A 195 -3.10 -6.18 48.62
CA THR A 195 -3.85 -6.80 49.72
C THR A 195 -2.83 -7.50 50.61
N GLY A 196 -2.32 -6.75 51.59
CA GLY A 196 -1.53 -7.28 52.69
C GLY A 196 -2.29 -7.06 53.99
N ASP A 197 -3.14 -8.02 54.34
CA ASP A 197 -3.64 -8.18 55.70
C ASP A 197 -2.71 -9.11 56.49
N SER A 198 -2.35 -8.66 57.71
CA SER A 198 -1.71 -9.38 58.83
C SER A 198 -0.25 -9.81 58.61
N ILE A 199 0.70 -9.76 59.56
CA ILE A 199 0.68 -10.04 61.00
C ILE A 199 1.97 -9.42 61.60
N GLY A 200 1.90 -8.78 62.78
CA GLY A 200 3.06 -8.26 63.52
C GLY A 200 2.69 -7.11 64.45
#